data_AF-S9QMT2-F1
#
_entry.id   AF-S9QMT2-F1
#
_cell.length_a   1.000
_cell.length_b   1.000
_cell.length_c   1.000
_cell.angle_alpha   90.00
_cell.angle_beta   90.00
_cell.angle_gamma   90.00
#
_symmetry.space_group_name_H-M   'P 1'
#
loop_
_entity.id
_entity.type
_entity.pdbx_description
1 polymer ?
#
loop_
_entity_poly.entity_id
_entity_poly.type
_entity_poly.pdbx_seq_one_letter_code
_entity_poly.pdbx_strand_id
1 'polypeptide(L)'
;MGEYLLPPSVTHTPHVLSAFMGEEGRARAGVRADRVYVATQYEAAALFAALFPGGGWVYRVLPEGPLEADPDCDDPTLSLACPRARVVEVLQLHPADVVRILESVQNGGMT
;
A
#
# COMPACT_ATOMS: atom_id res chain seq x y z
N MET A 1 5.53 -19.79 -0.53
CA MET A 1 6.54 -18.74 -0.26
C MET A 1 7.40 -18.56 -1.49
N GLY A 2 7.67 -17.31 -1.89
CA GLY A 2 8.24 -16.98 -3.21
C GLY A 2 7.22 -16.44 -4.23
N GLU A 3 5.99 -16.15 -3.78
CA GLU A 3 4.97 -15.50 -4.60
C GLU A 3 5.26 -14.01 -4.78
N TYR A 4 4.70 -13.42 -5.83
CA TYR A 4 4.94 -12.04 -6.22
C TYR A 4 3.73 -11.15 -5.97
N LEU A 5 3.97 -9.97 -5.42
CA LEU A 5 3.08 -8.84 -5.60
C LEU A 5 3.31 -8.29 -7.01
N LEU A 6 2.22 -8.26 -7.78
CA LEU A 6 2.21 -7.83 -9.18
C LEU A 6 1.32 -6.58 -9.34
N PRO A 7 1.65 -5.69 -10.28
CA PRO A 7 0.94 -4.43 -10.44
C PRO A 7 -0.49 -4.64 -10.97
N PRO A 8 -1.40 -3.66 -10.80
CA PRO A 8 -2.78 -3.74 -11.30
C PRO A 8 -2.90 -4.01 -12.80
N SER A 9 -1.94 -3.55 -13.61
CA SER A 9 -1.90 -3.80 -15.05
C SER A 9 -1.72 -5.28 -15.41
N VAL A 10 -1.21 -6.09 -14.47
CA VAL A 10 -0.98 -7.53 -14.63
C VAL A 10 -2.06 -8.34 -13.92
N THR A 11 -2.44 -7.94 -12.70
CA THR A 11 -3.43 -8.68 -11.89
C THR A 11 -4.87 -8.35 -12.27
N HIS A 12 -5.09 -7.21 -12.93
CA HIS A 12 -6.41 -6.64 -13.20
C HIS A 12 -7.27 -6.42 -11.94
N THR A 13 -6.63 -6.33 -10.75
CA THR A 13 -7.35 -6.11 -9.51
C THR A 13 -8.07 -4.74 -9.52
N PRO A 14 -9.35 -4.68 -9.14
CA PRO A 14 -10.05 -3.42 -8.95
C PRO A 14 -9.68 -2.74 -7.62
N HIS A 15 -8.98 -3.47 -6.73
CA HIS A 15 -8.64 -3.01 -5.39
C HIS A 15 -7.33 -2.20 -5.38
N VAL A 16 -7.40 -0.99 -5.94
CA VAL A 16 -6.32 0.00 -5.89
C VAL A 16 -6.67 1.08 -4.87
N LEU A 17 -5.67 1.69 -4.23
CA LEU A 17 -5.90 2.68 -3.17
C LEU A 17 -6.76 3.86 -3.64
N SER A 18 -6.60 4.30 -4.89
CA SER A 18 -7.44 5.33 -5.50
C SER A 18 -8.92 4.96 -5.58
N ALA A 19 -9.25 3.66 -5.62
CA ALA A 19 -10.64 3.20 -5.59
C ALA A 19 -11.27 3.31 -4.18
N PHE A 20 -10.46 3.44 -3.13
CA PHE A 20 -10.91 3.50 -1.74
C PHE A 20 -10.74 4.90 -1.10
N MET A 21 -9.82 5.73 -1.61
CA MET A 21 -9.50 7.06 -1.07
C MET A 21 -9.71 8.22 -2.06
N GLY A 22 -10.09 7.95 -3.31
CA GLY A 22 -10.42 9.01 -4.28
C GLY A 22 -11.82 9.59 -4.05
N GLU A 23 -12.07 10.83 -4.49
CA GLU A 23 -13.44 11.25 -4.79
C GLU A 23 -14.04 10.26 -5.80
N GLU A 24 -15.33 9.92 -5.65
CA GLU A 24 -16.01 8.97 -6.53
C GLU A 24 -15.68 9.22 -8.00
N GLY A 25 -15.04 8.24 -8.65
CA GLY A 25 -14.72 8.28 -10.08
C GLY A 25 -13.44 9.02 -10.48
N ARG A 26 -12.58 9.46 -9.55
CA ARG A 26 -11.27 10.04 -9.88
C ARG A 26 -10.11 9.28 -9.27
N ALA A 27 -9.24 8.73 -10.12
CA ALA A 27 -7.94 8.26 -9.68
C ALA A 27 -7.14 9.44 -9.11
N ARG A 28 -6.51 9.26 -7.94
CA ARG A 28 -5.53 10.23 -7.43
C ARG A 28 -4.46 10.44 -8.50
N ALA A 29 -4.12 11.70 -8.79
CA ALA A 29 -2.98 12.02 -9.65
C ALA A 29 -1.74 11.34 -9.07
N GLY A 30 -0.88 10.74 -9.90
CA GLY A 30 0.33 10.04 -9.43
C GLY A 30 0.21 8.52 -9.33
N VAL A 31 -1.02 7.96 -9.29
CA VAL A 31 -1.22 6.50 -9.18
C VAL A 31 -0.89 5.79 -10.50
N ARG A 32 0.06 4.85 -10.42
CA ARG A 32 0.53 4.05 -11.56
C ARG A 32 0.03 2.62 -11.51
N ALA A 33 -0.67 2.22 -12.57
CA ALA A 33 -1.16 0.84 -12.71
C ALA A 33 -0.06 -0.17 -13.06
N ASP A 34 1.14 0.28 -13.47
CA ASP A 34 2.28 -0.55 -13.86
C ASP A 34 3.33 -0.73 -12.73
N ARG A 35 2.98 -0.35 -11.51
CA ARG A 35 3.86 -0.38 -10.35
C ARG A 35 3.20 -1.02 -9.13
N VAL A 36 4.05 -1.59 -8.29
CA VAL A 36 3.75 -1.99 -6.91
C VAL A 36 4.40 -0.97 -5.99
N TYR A 37 3.63 -0.44 -5.06
CA TYR A 37 4.10 0.49 -4.05
C TYR A 37 4.48 -0.30 -2.79
N VAL A 38 5.65 0.01 -2.23
CA VAL A 38 6.19 -0.62 -1.03
C VAL A 38 6.62 0.48 -0.06
N ALA A 39 6.44 0.22 1.24
CA ALA A 39 6.89 1.13 2.29
C ALA A 39 8.13 0.59 2.99
N THR A 40 9.02 1.48 3.43
CA THR A 40 10.22 1.12 4.21
C THR A 40 9.92 0.93 5.70
N GLN A 41 8.76 1.39 6.16
CA GLN A 41 8.31 1.28 7.55
C GLN A 41 7.01 0.46 7.65
N TYR A 42 6.89 -0.33 8.72
CA TYR A 42 5.73 -1.18 8.94
C TYR A 42 4.46 -0.36 9.15
N GLU A 43 4.55 0.73 9.90
CA GLU A 43 3.45 1.61 10.28
C GLU A 43 2.78 2.21 9.03
N ALA A 44 3.59 2.66 8.07
CA ALA A 44 3.10 3.17 6.78
C ALA A 44 2.39 2.08 5.96
N ALA A 45 2.95 0.86 5.90
CA ALA A 45 2.30 -0.26 5.21
C ALA A 45 0.99 -0.69 5.90
N ALA A 46 0.99 -0.73 7.23
CA ALA A 46 -0.17 -1.12 8.05
C ALA A 46 -1.33 -0.13 7.89
N LEU A 47 -1.04 1.17 7.74
CA LEU A 47 -2.04 2.19 7.45
C LEU A 47 -2.85 1.85 6.19
N PHE A 48 -2.16 1.53 5.09
CA PHE A 48 -2.83 1.18 3.84
C PHE A 48 -3.51 -0.19 3.89
N ALA A 49 -2.92 -1.16 4.58
CA ALA A 49 -3.55 -2.46 4.79
C ALA A 49 -4.86 -2.34 5.61
N ALA A 50 -4.93 -1.44 6.59
CA ALA A 50 -6.14 -1.22 7.38
C ALA A 50 -7.29 -0.62 6.56
N LEU A 51 -6.99 0.11 5.47
CA LEU A 51 -8.00 0.69 4.55
C LEU A 51 -8.63 -0.36 3.62
N PHE A 52 -8.06 -1.56 3.52
CA PHE A 52 -8.66 -2.63 2.74
C PHE A 52 -9.99 -3.09 3.37
N PRO A 53 -11.06 -3.36 2.58
CA PRO A 53 -12.34 -3.79 3.12
C PRO A 53 -12.23 -5.02 4.04
N GLY A 54 -12.64 -4.87 5.30
CA GLY A 54 -12.58 -5.92 6.31
C GLY A 54 -11.21 -6.10 7.00
N GLY A 55 -10.24 -5.23 6.69
CA GLY A 55 -8.86 -5.33 7.16
C GLY A 55 -7.99 -6.20 6.25
N GLY A 56 -6.82 -5.67 5.88
CA GLY A 56 -5.89 -6.31 4.96
C GLY A 56 -4.71 -7.02 5.63
N TRP A 57 -3.68 -7.23 4.82
CA TRP A 57 -2.42 -7.86 5.22
C TRP A 57 -1.26 -6.91 4.95
N VAL A 58 -0.24 -7.00 5.80
CA VAL A 58 1.07 -6.41 5.56
C VAL A 58 1.99 -7.49 5.03
N TYR A 59 2.57 -7.24 3.86
CA TYR A 59 3.52 -8.14 3.23
C TYR A 59 4.93 -7.61 3.44
N ARG A 60 5.79 -8.39 4.09
CA ARG A 60 7.23 -8.12 4.02
C ARG A 60 7.73 -8.63 2.67
N VAL A 61 8.44 -7.79 1.94
CA VAL A 61 8.81 -8.09 0.56
C VAL A 61 10.26 -7.73 0.25
N LEU A 62 10.78 -8.33 -0.81
CA LEU A 62 12.00 -7.92 -1.49
C LEU A 62 11.60 -7.32 -2.84
N PRO A 63 11.70 -5.99 -3.02
CA PRO A 63 11.43 -5.36 -4.32
C PRO A 63 12.39 -5.86 -5.39
N GLU A 64 11.89 -6.01 -6.62
CA GLU A 64 12.71 -6.38 -7.77
C GLU A 64 12.58 -5.35 -8.88
N GLY A 65 13.72 -4.94 -9.43
CA GLY A 65 13.82 -3.89 -10.45
C GLY A 65 14.12 -2.51 -9.84
N PRO A 66 14.04 -1.45 -10.67
CA PRO A 66 14.28 -0.08 -10.21
C PRO A 66 13.31 0.34 -9.11
N LEU A 67 13.84 1.02 -8.10
CA LEU A 67 13.06 1.72 -7.08
C LEU A 67 12.95 3.19 -7.46
N GLU A 68 11.72 3.68 -7.50
CA GLU A 68 11.38 5.07 -7.81
C GLU A 68 10.65 5.65 -6.60
N ALA A 69 10.90 6.91 -6.24
CA ALA A 69 10.13 7.57 -5.19
C ALA A 69 8.66 7.71 -5.61
N ASP A 70 7.75 7.50 -4.67
CA ASP A 70 6.32 7.74 -4.88
C ASP A 70 6.05 9.24 -5.03
N PRO A 71 5.52 9.73 -6.15
CA PRO A 71 5.24 11.15 -6.35
C PRO A 71 4.19 11.71 -5.38
N ASP A 72 3.40 10.85 -4.73
CA ASP A 72 2.34 11.23 -3.79
C ASP A 72 2.80 11.22 -2.33
N CYS A 73 4.09 10.99 -2.07
CA CYS A 73 4.67 10.94 -0.73
C CYS A 73 5.71 12.06 -0.54
N ASP A 74 5.54 12.86 0.52
CA ASP A 74 6.47 13.95 0.85
C ASP A 74 7.87 13.43 1.26
N ASP A 75 7.94 12.23 1.85
CA ASP A 75 9.19 11.54 2.15
C ASP A 75 9.55 10.58 1.01
N PRO A 76 10.56 10.91 0.17
CA PRO A 76 10.92 10.10 -0.98
C PRO A 76 11.57 8.75 -0.61
N THR A 77 11.84 8.51 0.68
CA THR A 77 12.42 7.27 1.21
C THR A 77 11.40 6.37 1.88
N LEU A 78 10.19 6.87 2.16
CA LEU A 78 9.16 6.14 2.85
C LEU A 78 8.35 5.24 1.91
N SER A 79 7.84 5.81 0.81
CA SER A 79 7.03 5.11 -0.20
C SER A 79 7.80 5.02 -1.51
N LEU A 80 8.00 3.79 -2.00
CA LEU A 80 8.77 3.49 -3.20
C LEU A 80 7.93 2.65 -4.16
N ALA A 81 8.05 2.94 -5.45
CA ALA A 81 7.43 2.18 -6.53
C ALA A 81 8.46 1.24 -7.19
N CYS A 82 8.03 0.01 -7.47
CA CYS A 82 8.82 -1.01 -8.17
C CYS A 82 7.97 -1.79 -9.18
N PRO A 83 8.55 -2.46 -10.19
CA PRO A 83 7.81 -3.30 -11.12
C PRO A 83 7.07 -4.48 -10.45
N ARG A 84 7.71 -5.12 -9.46
CA ARG A 84 7.14 -6.22 -8.68
C ARG A 84 7.93 -6.41 -7.39
N ALA A 85 7.34 -7.13 -6.43
CA ALA A 85 8.04 -7.47 -5.20
C ALA A 85 7.79 -8.92 -4.80
N ARG A 86 8.83 -9.61 -4.34
CA ARG A 86 8.72 -11.00 -3.88
C ARG A 86 8.34 -11.04 -2.40
N VAL A 87 7.28 -11.76 -2.06
CA VAL A 87 6.81 -11.92 -0.68
C VAL A 87 7.75 -12.84 0.11
N VAL A 88 8.25 -12.33 1.23
CA VAL A 88 9.03 -13.10 2.20
C VAL A 88 8.23 -13.46 3.44
N GLU A 89 7.23 -12.65 3.80
CA GLU A 89 6.36 -12.89 4.95
C GLU A 89 5.00 -12.21 4.76
N VAL A 90 3.97 -12.79 5.37
CA VAL A 90 2.60 -12.28 5.35
C VAL A 90 2.14 -12.11 6.79
N LEU A 91 1.72 -10.90 7.16
CA LEU A 91 1.15 -10.59 8.47
C LEU A 91 -0.29 -10.11 8.28
N GLN A 92 -1.25 -10.81 8.85
CA GLN A 92 -2.63 -10.33 8.91
C GLN A 92 -2.77 -9.32 10.04
N LEU A 93 -3.39 -8.17 9.76
CA LEU A 93 -3.67 -7.21 10.82
C LEU A 93 -4.71 -7.78 11.79
N HIS A 94 -4.46 -7.65 13.09
CA HIS A 94 -5.45 -8.00 14.09
C HIS A 94 -6.62 -7.01 14.03
N PRO A 95 -7.89 -7.44 14.19
CA PRO A 95 -9.04 -6.54 14.10
C PRO A 95 -8.95 -5.30 15.00
N ALA A 96 -8.39 -5.45 16.21
CA ALA A 96 -8.17 -4.33 17.12
C ALA A 96 -7.16 -3.30 16.59
N ASP A 97 -6.13 -3.74 15.85
CA ASP A 97 -5.16 -2.84 15.23
C ASP A 97 -5.78 -2.08 14.06
N VAL A 98 -6.63 -2.73 13.26
CA VAL A 98 -7.37 -2.06 12.18
C VAL A 98 -8.20 -0.91 12.74
N VAL A 99 -8.98 -1.15 13.81
CA VAL A 99 -9.78 -0.10 14.46
C VAL A 99 -8.89 1.06 14.94
N ARG A 100 -7.82 0.76 15.68
CA ARG A 100 -6.89 1.76 16.22
C ARG A 100 -6.25 2.62 15.13
N ILE A 101 -5.81 1.99 14.03
CA ILE A 101 -5.19 2.68 12.90
C ILE A 101 -6.21 3.61 12.23
N LEU A 102 -7.43 3.13 11.95
CA LEU A 102 -8.46 3.95 11.31
C LEU A 102 -8.90 5.13 12.20
N GLU A 103 -9.01 4.92 13.51
CA GLU A 103 -9.27 6.01 14.46
C GLU A 103 -8.15 7.07 14.47
N SER A 104 -6.88 6.66 14.38
CA SER A 104 -5.76 7.62 14.31
C SER A 104 -5.78 8.48 13.05
N VAL A 105 -6.21 7.91 11.92
CA VAL A 105 -6.36 8.64 10.64
C VAL A 105 -7.49 9.67 10.74
N GLN A 106 -8.62 9.30 11.36
CA GLN A 106 -9.76 10.21 11.54
C GLN A 106 -9.47 11.36 12.49
N ASN A 107 -8.66 11.13 13.53
CA ASN A 107 -8.33 12.11 14.56
C ASN A 107 -7.17 13.05 14.18
N GLY A 108 -6.72 13.04 12.91
CA GLY A 108 -5.71 13.97 12.41
C GLY A 108 -4.26 13.57 12.67
N GLY A 109 -3.99 12.29 12.96
CA GLY A 109 -2.63 11.75 13.08
C GLY A 109 -1.92 11.63 11.73
N MET A 110 -1.65 12.76 11.06
CA MET A 110 -0.57 12.88 10.08
C MET A 110 0.53 13.70 10.74
N THR A 111 1.49 13.02 11.37
CA THR A 111 2.77 13.60 11.78
C THR A 111 3.86 13.06 10.90
#